data_AF-A0A4Q0YZV8-F1
#
_entry.id   AF-A0A4Q0YZV8-F1
#
_cell.length_a   1.000
_cell.length_b   1.000
_cell.length_c   1.000
_cell.angle_alpha   90.00
_cell.angle_beta   90.00
_cell.angle_gamma   90.00
#
_symmetry.space_group_name_H-M   'P 1'
#
loop_
_entity.id
_entity.type
_entity.pdbx_description
1 polymer ?
#
loop_
_entity_poly.entity_id
_entity_poly.type
_entity_poly.pdbx_seq_one_letter_code
_entity_poly.pdbx_strand_id
1 'polypeptide(L)'
;MNVGYARVSTSSQNLENQIEQLKSAGCEKIFSEKRSGKNEADREQFNIMMDFVREGDVLYITKLDRLARSVIDLHNIAKFLESKDVNLKVLHQNIDTTSPAGRLLFTMLGAIAEFERDLINERVREGIEAAKKKGVHFGRKAILSTKEKNIIYKQREKGKSVAFLSKIFHVARNTIYRAIQDVAKKKRL
;
A
#
# COMPACT_ATOMS: atom_id res chain seq x y z
N MET A 1 -5.21 -21.13 -22.06
CA MET A 1 -6.43 -20.36 -22.41
C MET A 1 -6.09 -18.88 -22.45
N ASN A 2 -6.79 -18.08 -23.26
CA ASN A 2 -6.60 -16.62 -23.25
C ASN A 2 -7.58 -15.94 -22.28
N VAL A 3 -7.06 -15.29 -21.24
CA VAL A 3 -7.85 -14.60 -20.21
C VAL A 3 -7.64 -13.10 -20.34
N GLY A 4 -8.71 -12.30 -20.34
CA GLY A 4 -8.63 -10.84 -20.41
C GLY A 4 -8.94 -10.18 -19.08
N TYR A 5 -8.28 -9.04 -18.79
CA TYR A 5 -8.62 -8.19 -17.65
C TYR A 5 -8.75 -6.72 -18.04
N ALA A 6 -9.88 -6.11 -17.69
CA ALA A 6 -10.21 -4.71 -18.00
C ALA A 6 -10.56 -3.91 -16.74
N ARG A 7 -10.08 -2.66 -16.66
CA ARG A 7 -10.32 -1.79 -15.51
C ARG A 7 -10.50 -0.32 -15.91
N VAL A 8 -11.48 0.34 -15.29
CA VAL A 8 -11.68 1.80 -15.41
C VAL A 8 -11.95 2.45 -14.07
N SER A 9 -11.58 3.73 -13.96
CA SER A 9 -11.84 4.56 -12.78
C SER A 9 -13.29 5.04 -12.70
N THR A 10 -13.89 5.48 -13.81
CA THR A 10 -15.22 6.14 -13.81
C THR A 10 -16.05 5.99 -15.09
N SER A 11 -15.44 5.93 -16.28
CA SER A 11 -16.17 5.93 -17.56
C SER A 11 -16.57 4.51 -18.02
N SER A 12 -17.86 4.27 -18.25
CA SER A 12 -18.39 2.99 -18.77
C SER A 12 -17.99 2.75 -20.24
N GLN A 13 -17.99 3.80 -21.07
CA GLN A 13 -17.60 3.70 -22.49
C GLN A 13 -16.15 3.22 -22.66
N ASN A 14 -15.26 3.64 -21.76
CA ASN A 14 -13.85 3.20 -21.77
C ASN A 14 -13.69 1.74 -21.33
N LEU A 15 -14.67 1.15 -20.65
CA LEU A 15 -14.62 -0.25 -20.24
C LEU A 15 -15.06 -1.16 -21.38
N GLU A 16 -16.15 -0.79 -22.06
CA GLU A 16 -16.66 -1.52 -23.23
C GLU A 16 -15.59 -1.61 -24.33
N ASN A 17 -14.93 -0.51 -24.65
CA ASN A 17 -13.83 -0.49 -25.63
C ASN A 17 -12.68 -1.44 -25.22
N GLN A 18 -12.30 -1.46 -23.94
CA GLN A 18 -11.28 -2.42 -23.46
C GLN A 18 -11.73 -3.87 -23.61
N ILE A 19 -12.99 -4.16 -23.27
CA ILE A 19 -13.55 -5.52 -23.40
C ILE A 19 -13.57 -5.94 -24.87
N GLU A 20 -13.96 -5.04 -25.78
CA GLU A 20 -13.95 -5.30 -27.22
C GLU A 20 -12.54 -5.60 -27.73
N GLN A 21 -11.53 -4.79 -27.36
CA GLN A 21 -10.13 -5.06 -27.71
C GLN A 21 -9.65 -6.42 -27.21
N LEU A 22 -10.02 -6.81 -25.98
CA LEU A 22 -9.66 -8.12 -25.41
C LEU A 22 -10.36 -9.27 -26.15
N LYS A 23 -11.64 -9.10 -26.53
CA LYS A 23 -12.36 -10.07 -27.37
C LYS A 23 -11.70 -10.22 -28.74
N SER A 24 -11.35 -9.11 -29.39
CA SER A 24 -10.64 -9.11 -30.68
C SER A 24 -9.26 -9.76 -30.59
N ALA A 25 -8.60 -9.69 -29.43
CA ALA A 25 -7.36 -10.40 -29.14
C ALA A 25 -7.56 -11.90 -28.85
N GLY A 26 -8.79 -12.41 -28.91
CA GLY A 26 -9.11 -13.83 -28.72
C GLY A 26 -9.20 -14.25 -27.25
N CYS A 27 -9.51 -13.33 -26.33
CA CYS A 27 -9.77 -13.68 -24.93
C CYS A 27 -11.10 -14.43 -24.78
N GLU A 28 -11.06 -15.62 -24.19
CA GLU A 28 -12.22 -16.49 -23.97
C GLU A 28 -12.98 -16.09 -22.70
N LYS A 29 -12.25 -15.73 -21.64
CA LYS A 29 -12.80 -15.27 -20.37
C LYS A 29 -12.28 -13.88 -20.05
N ILE A 30 -13.19 -12.93 -19.81
CA ILE A 30 -12.81 -11.55 -19.48
C ILE A 30 -13.34 -11.20 -18.10
N PHE A 31 -12.44 -10.75 -17.23
CA PHE A 31 -12.75 -10.16 -15.93
C PHE A 31 -12.72 -8.64 -16.06
N SER A 32 -13.71 -7.97 -15.49
CA SER A 32 -13.81 -6.51 -15.62
C SER A 32 -14.34 -5.86 -14.36
N GLU A 33 -13.76 -4.72 -13.98
CA GLU A 33 -14.18 -3.96 -12.82
C GLU A 33 -14.18 -2.45 -13.07
N LYS A 34 -15.18 -1.77 -12.49
CA LYS A 34 -15.33 -0.32 -12.51
C LYS A 34 -15.10 0.22 -11.09
N ARG A 35 -14.00 0.93 -10.84
CA ARG A 35 -13.63 1.37 -9.48
C ARG A 35 -12.93 2.73 -9.46
N SER A 36 -13.53 3.71 -8.78
CA SER A 36 -12.89 5.00 -8.46
C SER A 36 -12.24 4.94 -7.08
N GLY A 37 -10.93 5.12 -6.97
CA GLY A 37 -10.26 5.35 -5.68
C GLY A 37 -9.06 4.45 -5.36
N LYS A 38 -8.35 4.84 -4.30
CA LYS A 38 -7.01 4.35 -3.87
C LYS A 38 -7.00 3.02 -3.10
N ASN A 39 -8.15 2.45 -2.71
CA ASN A 39 -8.16 1.29 -1.81
C ASN A 39 -7.79 -0.01 -2.55
N GLU A 40 -6.88 -0.78 -1.96
CA GLU A 40 -6.34 -2.07 -2.41
C GLU A 40 -7.33 -3.22 -2.18
N ALA A 41 -8.17 -3.10 -1.16
CA ALA A 41 -9.03 -4.18 -0.64
C ALA A 41 -10.20 -4.61 -1.56
N ASP A 42 -10.49 -3.88 -2.64
CA ASP A 42 -11.73 -4.05 -3.42
C ASP A 42 -11.52 -4.46 -4.89
N ARG A 43 -10.36 -5.03 -5.26
CA ARG A 43 -10.14 -5.61 -6.60
C ARG A 43 -10.65 -7.06 -6.68
N GLU A 44 -11.92 -7.24 -6.39
CA GLU A 44 -12.54 -8.57 -6.31
C GLU A 44 -12.38 -9.35 -7.63
N GLN A 45 -12.62 -8.70 -8.78
CA GLN A 45 -12.52 -9.35 -10.09
C GLN A 45 -11.07 -9.67 -10.46
N PHE A 46 -10.13 -8.80 -10.12
CA PHE A 46 -8.71 -9.12 -10.22
C PHE A 46 -8.33 -10.34 -9.38
N ASN A 47 -8.73 -10.41 -8.10
CA ASN A 47 -8.37 -11.54 -7.23
C ASN A 47 -8.95 -12.85 -7.77
N ILE A 48 -10.24 -12.84 -8.16
CA ILE A 48 -10.88 -14.00 -8.79
C ILE A 48 -10.13 -14.42 -10.06
N MET A 49 -9.71 -13.46 -10.88
CA MET A 49 -8.91 -13.75 -12.07
C MET A 49 -7.54 -14.35 -11.71
N MET A 50 -6.82 -13.78 -10.73
CA MET A 50 -5.51 -14.30 -10.30
C MET A 50 -5.61 -15.73 -9.75
N ASP A 51 -6.73 -16.08 -9.11
CA ASP A 51 -7.03 -17.44 -8.65
C ASP A 51 -7.43 -18.37 -9.81
N PHE A 52 -8.15 -17.84 -10.79
CA PHE A 52 -8.66 -18.57 -11.95
C PHE A 52 -7.56 -18.99 -12.94
N VAL A 53 -6.57 -18.12 -13.20
CA VAL A 53 -5.48 -18.42 -14.14
C VAL A 53 -4.60 -19.56 -13.64
N ARG A 54 -4.17 -20.41 -14.57
CA ARG A 54 -3.35 -21.61 -14.32
C ARG A 54 -2.26 -21.78 -15.38
N GLU A 55 -1.37 -22.74 -15.15
CA GLU A 55 -0.27 -23.09 -16.05
C GLU A 55 -0.72 -23.17 -17.52
N GLY A 56 0.05 -22.52 -18.41
CA GLY A 56 -0.20 -22.48 -19.85
C GLY A 56 -1.24 -21.44 -20.28
N ASP A 57 -1.86 -20.71 -19.35
CA ASP A 57 -2.72 -19.58 -19.69
C ASP A 57 -1.91 -18.35 -20.11
N VAL A 58 -2.58 -17.46 -20.85
CA VAL A 58 -2.07 -16.15 -21.24
C VAL A 58 -3.05 -15.09 -20.78
N LEU A 59 -2.61 -14.24 -19.86
CA LEU A 59 -3.33 -13.07 -19.39
C LEU A 59 -3.12 -11.91 -20.38
N TYR A 60 -4.21 -11.30 -20.83
CA TYR A 60 -4.24 -10.15 -21.72
C TYR A 60 -4.77 -8.94 -20.98
N ILE A 61 -4.09 -7.82 -21.19
CA ILE A 61 -4.53 -6.51 -20.74
C ILE A 61 -4.32 -5.49 -21.87
N THR A 62 -5.09 -4.41 -21.86
CA THR A 62 -4.92 -3.35 -22.87
C THR A 62 -3.69 -2.50 -22.60
N LYS A 63 -3.48 -2.10 -21.33
CA LYS A 63 -2.34 -1.29 -20.88
C LYS A 63 -1.88 -1.70 -19.48
N LEU A 64 -0.60 -1.49 -19.17
CA LEU A 64 -0.01 -1.82 -17.85
C LEU A 64 -0.74 -1.17 -16.67
N ASP A 65 -1.16 0.09 -16.80
CA ASP A 65 -1.87 0.82 -15.73
C ASP A 65 -3.28 0.25 -15.45
N ARG A 66 -3.80 -0.60 -16.33
CA ARG A 66 -5.05 -1.34 -16.09
C ARG A 66 -4.81 -2.48 -15.10
N LEU A 67 -3.66 -3.14 -15.18
CA LEU A 67 -3.26 -4.26 -14.32
C LEU A 67 -2.66 -3.81 -12.99
N ALA A 68 -1.73 -2.87 -13.03
CA ALA A 68 -0.91 -2.47 -11.89
C ALA A 68 -1.03 -0.97 -11.59
N ARG A 69 -1.01 -0.61 -10.30
CA ARG A 69 -1.10 0.80 -9.84
C ARG A 69 0.27 1.44 -9.57
N SER A 70 1.31 0.62 -9.52
CA SER A 70 2.70 1.05 -9.37
C SER A 70 3.61 0.03 -10.03
N VAL A 71 4.88 0.40 -10.23
CA VAL A 71 5.86 -0.52 -10.82
C VAL A 71 6.14 -1.71 -9.87
N ILE A 72 6.06 -1.51 -8.55
CA ILE A 72 6.16 -2.61 -7.58
C ILE A 72 4.96 -3.55 -7.67
N ASP A 73 3.76 -3.00 -7.75
CA ASP A 73 2.54 -3.81 -7.92
C ASP A 73 2.67 -4.67 -9.20
N LEU A 74 3.16 -4.07 -10.28
CA LEU A 74 3.45 -4.80 -11.51
C LEU A 74 4.48 -5.93 -11.29
N HIS A 75 5.57 -5.66 -10.57
CA HIS A 75 6.59 -6.66 -10.26
C HIS A 75 6.05 -7.83 -9.44
N ASN A 76 5.22 -7.57 -8.43
CA ASN A 76 4.61 -8.62 -7.62
C ASN A 76 3.65 -9.48 -8.44
N ILE A 77 2.83 -8.84 -9.30
CA ILE A 77 1.95 -9.54 -10.23
C ILE A 77 2.78 -10.39 -11.21
N ALA A 78 3.89 -9.84 -11.72
CA ALA A 78 4.81 -10.54 -12.60
C ALA A 78 5.32 -11.84 -11.99
N LYS A 79 5.90 -11.75 -10.78
CA LYS A 79 6.42 -12.91 -10.05
C LYS A 79 5.35 -13.96 -9.78
N PHE A 80 4.12 -13.52 -9.48
CA PHE A 80 3.01 -14.45 -9.27
C PHE A 80 2.58 -15.16 -10.55
N LEU A 81 2.51 -14.45 -11.68
CA LEU A 81 2.18 -15.08 -12.96
C LEU A 81 3.28 -16.05 -13.40
N GLU A 82 4.55 -15.65 -13.23
CA GLU A 82 5.71 -16.50 -13.49
C GLU A 82 5.69 -17.77 -12.61
N SER A 83 5.41 -17.67 -11.31
CA SER A 83 5.33 -18.85 -10.44
C SER A 83 4.18 -19.80 -10.75
N LYS A 84 3.19 -19.35 -11.52
CA LYS A 84 2.08 -20.17 -12.04
C LYS A 84 2.29 -20.61 -13.49
N ASP A 85 3.42 -20.30 -14.13
CA ASP A 85 3.65 -20.51 -15.56
C ASP A 85 2.54 -19.90 -16.45
N VAL A 86 2.09 -18.71 -16.06
CA VAL A 86 1.12 -17.88 -16.79
C VAL A 86 1.86 -16.77 -17.53
N ASN A 87 1.57 -16.61 -18.81
CA ASN A 87 2.16 -15.52 -19.60
C ASN A 87 1.29 -14.26 -19.55
N LEU A 88 1.89 -13.10 -19.82
CA LEU A 88 1.24 -11.81 -19.91
C LEU A 88 1.45 -11.21 -21.31
N LYS A 89 0.36 -10.72 -21.90
CA LYS A 89 0.37 -9.87 -23.09
C LYS A 89 -0.28 -8.52 -22.82
N VAL A 90 0.37 -7.46 -23.29
CA VAL A 90 -0.10 -6.07 -23.15
C VAL A 90 -0.29 -5.50 -24.55
N LEU A 91 -1.54 -5.26 -24.93
CA LEU A 91 -1.90 -4.95 -26.32
C LEU A 91 -1.30 -3.63 -26.82
N HIS A 92 -1.26 -2.57 -26.01
CA HIS A 92 -0.81 -1.25 -26.49
C HIS A 92 0.70 -1.08 -26.41
N GLN A 93 1.36 -1.71 -25.43
CA GLN A 93 2.81 -1.65 -25.26
C GLN A 93 3.53 -2.77 -26.03
N ASN A 94 2.81 -3.65 -26.73
CA ASN A 94 3.34 -4.83 -27.42
C ASN A 94 4.28 -5.66 -26.53
N ILE A 95 3.97 -5.76 -25.24
CA ILE A 95 4.72 -6.60 -24.31
C ILE A 95 4.14 -8.01 -24.42
N ASP A 96 5.01 -8.98 -24.67
CA ASP A 96 4.63 -10.39 -24.80
C ASP A 96 5.62 -11.30 -24.07
N THR A 97 5.26 -11.73 -22.87
CA THR A 97 6.13 -12.60 -22.06
C THR A 97 6.15 -14.05 -22.54
N THR A 98 5.41 -14.44 -23.60
CA THR A 98 5.64 -15.74 -24.23
C THR A 98 6.99 -15.78 -24.93
N SER A 99 7.53 -14.61 -25.31
CA SER A 99 8.85 -14.47 -25.92
C SER A 99 9.96 -14.26 -24.88
N PRO A 100 11.20 -14.77 -25.11
CA PRO A 100 12.33 -14.48 -24.23
C PRO A 100 12.63 -12.99 -24.08
N ALA A 101 12.50 -12.22 -25.17
CA ALA A 101 12.71 -10.77 -25.17
C ALA A 101 11.66 -10.03 -24.32
N GLY A 102 10.40 -10.43 -24.42
CA GLY A 102 9.33 -9.84 -23.62
C GLY A 102 9.44 -10.19 -22.13
N ARG A 103 9.86 -11.42 -21.78
CA ARG A 103 10.20 -11.75 -20.38
C ARG A 103 11.32 -10.87 -19.85
N LEU A 104 12.41 -10.72 -20.62
CA LEU A 104 13.53 -9.86 -20.22
C LEU A 104 13.08 -8.40 -20.00
N LEU A 105 12.32 -7.83 -20.94
CA LEU A 105 11.78 -6.48 -20.81
C LEU A 105 10.92 -6.34 -19.56
N PHE A 106 10.06 -7.32 -19.30
CA PHE A 106 9.17 -7.30 -18.15
C PHE A 106 9.92 -7.40 -16.81
N THR A 107 10.95 -8.25 -16.74
CA THR A 107 11.85 -8.34 -15.58
C THR A 107 12.63 -7.03 -15.37
N MET A 108 13.13 -6.41 -16.44
CA MET A 108 13.83 -5.12 -16.34
C MET A 108 12.93 -4.00 -15.80
N LEU A 109 11.65 -3.95 -16.22
CA LEU A 109 10.69 -3.01 -15.65
C LEU A 109 10.49 -3.23 -14.15
N GLY A 110 10.43 -4.49 -13.71
CA GLY A 110 10.38 -4.85 -12.30
C GLY A 110 11.63 -4.42 -11.52
N ALA A 111 12.82 -4.64 -12.08
CA ALA A 111 14.08 -4.25 -11.44
C ALA A 111 14.21 -2.72 -11.29
N ILE A 112 13.79 -1.95 -12.30
CA ILE A 112 13.74 -0.48 -12.22
C ILE A 112 12.78 -0.03 -11.11
N ALA A 113 11.67 -0.74 -10.91
CA ALA A 113 10.71 -0.48 -9.82
C ALA A 113 11.35 -0.55 -8.43
N GLU A 114 12.08 -1.64 -8.19
CA GLU A 114 12.73 -1.91 -6.91
C GLU A 114 13.83 -0.88 -6.66
N PHE A 115 14.63 -0.58 -7.69
CA PHE A 115 15.66 0.44 -7.63
C PHE A 115 15.10 1.84 -7.28
N GLU A 116 14.04 2.30 -7.96
CA GLU A 116 13.43 3.59 -7.65
C GLU A 116 12.89 3.66 -6.21
N ARG A 117 12.29 2.57 -5.73
CA ARG A 117 11.79 2.47 -4.35
C ARG A 117 12.94 2.58 -3.34
N ASP A 118 14.04 1.89 -3.59
CA ASP A 118 15.19 1.91 -2.70
C ASP A 118 15.79 3.31 -2.62
N LEU A 119 15.91 4.02 -3.76
CA LEU A 119 16.34 5.41 -3.78
C LEU A 119 15.39 6.36 -3.02
N ILE A 120 14.07 6.14 -3.09
CA ILE A 120 13.11 6.93 -2.31
C ILE A 120 13.29 6.66 -0.81
N ASN A 121 13.44 5.39 -0.42
CA ASN A 121 13.62 5.00 0.97
C ASN A 121 14.92 5.55 1.56
N GLU A 122 16.00 5.54 0.78
CA GLU A 122 17.29 6.14 1.14
C GLU A 122 17.14 7.64 1.41
N ARG A 123 16.57 8.39 0.47
CA ARG A 123 16.31 9.83 0.63
C ARG A 123 15.43 10.15 1.84
N VAL A 124 14.41 9.34 2.10
CA VAL A 124 13.55 9.50 3.29
C VAL A 124 14.35 9.29 4.57
N ARG A 125 15.20 8.25 4.64
CA ARG A 125 16.07 8.02 5.80
C ARG A 125 17.03 9.18 6.02
N GLU A 126 17.70 9.64 4.97
CA GLU A 126 18.59 10.80 5.06
C GLU A 126 17.87 12.06 5.57
N GLY A 127 16.66 12.32 5.04
CA GLY A 127 15.83 13.44 5.48
C GLY A 127 15.40 13.32 6.95
N ILE A 128 15.04 12.12 7.40
CA ILE A 128 14.71 11.85 8.81
C ILE A 128 15.92 12.09 9.70
N GLU A 129 17.10 11.58 9.34
CA GLU A 129 18.33 11.77 10.11
C GLU A 129 18.75 13.24 10.17
N ALA A 130 18.66 13.98 9.07
CA ALA A 130 18.91 15.41 9.05
C ALA A 130 17.93 16.19 9.95
N ALA A 131 16.65 15.83 9.94
CA ALA A 131 15.64 16.44 10.80
C ALA A 131 15.85 16.08 12.29
N LYS A 132 16.23 14.85 12.62
CA LYS A 132 16.62 14.45 13.98
C LYS A 132 17.81 15.27 14.48
N LYS A 133 18.85 15.46 13.66
CA LYS A 133 20.00 16.32 13.98
C LYS A 133 19.59 17.78 14.24
N LYS A 134 18.56 18.26 13.55
CA LYS A 134 17.93 19.59 13.78
C LYS A 134 16.97 19.63 14.98
N GLY A 135 16.84 18.54 15.74
CA GLY A 135 15.96 18.47 16.91
C GLY A 135 14.47 18.35 16.59
N VAL A 136 14.10 18.00 15.35
CA VAL A 136 12.69 17.79 14.98
C VAL A 136 12.15 16.57 15.72
N HIS A 137 11.11 16.78 16.52
CA HIS A 137 10.42 15.69 17.19
C HIS A 137 9.43 15.01 16.24
N PHE A 138 9.72 13.75 15.92
CA PHE A 138 8.85 12.89 15.12
C PHE A 138 7.78 12.21 15.97
N GLY A 139 6.67 11.83 15.33
CA GLY A 139 5.56 11.11 15.94
C GLY A 139 4.43 12.01 16.43
N ARG A 140 3.41 11.39 17.02
CA ARG A 140 2.22 12.10 17.52
C ARG A 140 2.62 13.05 18.65
N LYS A 141 2.23 14.32 18.53
CA LYS A 141 2.40 15.31 19.62
C LYS A 141 1.81 14.76 20.92
N ALA A 142 2.56 14.93 22.03
CA ALA A 142 2.10 14.49 23.33
C ALA A 142 0.79 15.21 23.71
N ILE A 143 -0.20 14.45 24.18
CA ILE A 143 -1.51 14.98 24.55
C ILE A 143 -1.43 15.84 25.82
N LEU A 144 -0.52 15.50 26.74
CA LEU A 144 -0.28 16.22 27.99
C LEU A 144 1.11 16.83 27.99
N SER A 145 1.19 18.11 28.33
CA SER A 145 2.44 18.84 28.56
C SER A 145 3.17 18.34 29.82
N THR A 146 4.46 18.62 29.92
CA THR A 146 5.27 18.28 31.11
C THR A 146 4.69 18.89 32.39
N LYS A 147 4.12 20.11 32.31
CA LYS A 147 3.46 20.77 33.45
C LYS A 147 2.23 19.99 33.90
N GLU A 148 1.36 19.61 32.97
CA GLU A 148 0.15 18.83 33.28
C GLU A 148 0.50 17.46 33.86
N LYS A 149 1.50 16.77 33.32
CA LYS A 149 1.99 15.49 33.88
C LYS A 149 2.42 15.65 35.34
N ASN A 150 3.16 16.71 35.67
CA ASN A 150 3.59 17.00 37.05
C ASN A 150 2.40 17.33 37.97
N ILE A 151 1.40 18.06 37.48
CA ILE A 151 0.17 18.35 38.24
C ILE A 151 -0.58 17.04 38.53
N ILE A 152 -0.78 16.20 37.51
CA ILE A 152 -1.42 14.89 37.63
C ILE A 152 -0.70 14.04 38.68
N TYR A 153 0.64 13.98 38.61
CA TYR A 153 1.46 13.22 39.56
C TYR A 153 1.27 13.72 41.01
N LYS A 154 1.37 15.03 41.25
CA LYS A 154 1.16 15.62 42.59
C LYS A 154 -0.26 15.40 43.11
N GLN A 155 -1.27 15.52 42.26
CA GLN A 155 -2.66 15.27 42.66
C GLN A 155 -2.90 13.80 42.98
N ARG A 156 -2.20 12.89 42.29
CA ARG A 156 -2.21 11.47 42.62
C ARG A 156 -1.58 11.19 43.99
N GLU A 157 -0.47 11.84 44.34
CA GLU A 157 0.16 11.74 45.67
C GLU A 157 -0.78 12.24 46.79
N LYS A 158 -1.61 13.24 46.49
CA LYS A 158 -2.67 13.74 47.39
C LYS A 158 -3.91 12.83 47.46
N GLY A 159 -3.84 11.62 46.90
CA GLY A 159 -4.91 10.61 46.97
C GLY A 159 -6.02 10.74 45.93
N LYS A 160 -5.96 11.68 44.97
CA LYS A 160 -6.98 11.76 43.91
C LYS A 160 -6.98 10.51 43.03
N SER A 161 -8.16 10.05 42.62
CA SER A 161 -8.31 8.83 41.80
C SER A 161 -7.97 9.10 40.33
N VAL A 162 -7.53 8.06 39.62
CA VAL A 162 -7.21 8.15 38.18
C VAL A 162 -8.47 8.47 37.35
N ALA A 163 -9.64 7.95 37.77
CA ALA A 163 -10.91 8.25 37.11
C ALA A 163 -11.27 9.73 37.22
N PHE A 164 -11.02 10.35 38.38
CA PHE A 164 -11.24 11.79 38.58
C PHE A 164 -10.30 12.63 37.71
N LEU A 165 -9.00 12.30 37.68
CA LEU A 165 -8.00 13.01 36.87
C LEU A 165 -8.28 12.84 35.36
N SER A 166 -8.71 11.67 34.92
CA SER A 166 -9.09 11.41 33.53
C SER A 166 -10.22 12.34 33.06
N LYS A 167 -11.22 12.59 33.92
CA LYS A 167 -12.32 13.52 33.61
C LYS A 167 -11.85 14.97 33.55
N ILE A 168 -11.06 15.42 34.52
CA ILE A 168 -10.57 16.81 34.59
C ILE A 168 -9.67 17.16 33.42
N PHE A 169 -8.76 16.25 33.05
CA PHE A 169 -7.80 16.49 31.97
C PHE A 169 -8.34 16.06 30.60
N HIS A 170 -9.60 15.61 30.50
CA HIS A 170 -10.25 15.17 29.27
C HIS A 170 -9.42 14.16 28.45
N VAL A 171 -8.75 13.23 29.14
CA VAL A 171 -7.92 12.19 28.51
C VAL A 171 -8.29 10.81 29.04
N ALA A 172 -8.06 9.79 28.23
CA ALA A 172 -8.25 8.40 28.64
C ALA A 172 -7.43 8.06 29.89
N ARG A 173 -7.94 7.14 30.72
CA ARG A 173 -7.25 6.67 31.95
C ARG A 173 -5.83 6.18 31.67
N ASN A 174 -5.59 5.53 30.54
CA ASN A 174 -4.26 5.06 30.12
C ASN A 174 -3.27 6.22 29.93
N THR A 175 -3.71 7.38 29.45
CA THR A 175 -2.87 8.58 29.31
C THR A 175 -2.46 9.12 30.68
N ILE A 176 -3.36 9.06 31.67
CA ILE A 176 -3.07 9.44 33.06
C ILE A 176 -2.05 8.49 33.70
N TYR A 177 -2.24 7.16 33.55
CA TYR A 177 -1.27 6.18 34.06
C TYR A 177 0.13 6.38 33.47
N ARG A 178 0.23 6.58 32.15
CA ARG A 178 1.50 6.90 31.47
C ARG A 178 2.12 8.18 31.99
N ALA A 179 1.32 9.24 32.18
CA ALA A 179 1.81 10.52 32.72
C ALA A 179 2.42 10.36 34.13
N ILE A 180 1.79 9.55 35.01
CA ILE A 180 2.30 9.28 36.36
C ILE A 180 3.63 8.51 36.29
N GLN A 181 3.69 7.47 35.45
CA GLN A 181 4.91 6.67 35.26
C GLN A 181 6.08 7.48 34.70
N ASP A 182 5.83 8.33 33.71
CA ASP A 182 6.84 9.20 33.10
C ASP A 182 7.51 10.12 34.14
N VAL A 183 6.71 10.73 35.02
CA VAL A 183 7.21 11.62 36.08
C VAL A 183 7.94 10.85 37.16
N ALA A 184 7.40 9.70 37.59
CA ALA A 184 8.04 8.84 38.59
C ALA A 184 9.43 8.36 38.13
N LYS A 185 9.56 7.98 36.85
CA LYS A 185 10.82 7.53 36.25
C LYS A 185 11.85 8.66 36.19
N LYS A 186 11.44 9.89 35.86
CA LYS A 186 12.33 11.06 35.85
C LYS A 186 12.85 11.48 37.22
N LYS A 187 12.12 11.23 38.31
CA LYS A 187 12.57 11.54 39.67
C LYS A 187 13.54 10.50 40.26
N ARG A 188 13.65 9.32 39.64
CA ARG A 188 14.56 8.24 40.05
C ARG A 188 15.92 8.29 39.34
N LEU A 189 16.04 9.11 38.31
CA LEU A 189 17.28 9.44 37.59
C LEU A 189 17.83 10.75 38.14
#